data_AF-A0A1Y1RNE6-F1
#
_entry.id   AF-A0A1Y1RNE6-F1
#
_cell.length_a   1.000
_cell.length_b   1.000
_cell.length_c   1.000
_cell.angle_alpha   90.00
_cell.angle_beta   90.00
_cell.angle_gamma   90.00
#
_symmetry.space_group_name_H-M   'P 1'
#
loop_
_entity.id
_entity.type
_entity.pdbx_description
1 polymer ?
#
loop_
_entity_poly.entity_id
_entity_poly.type
_entity_poly.pdbx_seq_one_letter_code
_entity_poly.pdbx_strand_id
1 'polypeptide(L)'
;MANNPYERLTIAIEEASDNPADVDWVQTAFATLASNYVKAVTSESALQKVIRQITETGESAAELYGSPQDWATEKITSWREKGTQAFATDEPLTLRAGTISGFFVGAIFSLLFWLMNLLPSDSPSDQPLGFYLLPVVLGFAVIIPPVIFRLVRAKAGFTAGALVTALIVLLLACGIGFSLFWSYEVVTATFPAWFHVVVATGSALLGSLATVLLPKRLAPSQEDTDNYSEPATWLERFTQELWNRSDISDARVREEVSRVKEHVAEGGNSYLEEFGHPATYARSLSHQKVVKPYRLYLYSLLMIFCIGYWGYGVFTTQDTASQSWRLPLLIVVFCAWALELCKNYRAYRQTKTPSSS
;
A
#
# COMPACT_ATOMS: atom_id res chain seq x y z
N MET A 1 -2.33 -27.10 -15.21
CA MET A 1 -1.29 -26.10 -15.51
C MET A 1 -1.10 -25.25 -14.26
N ALA A 2 0.12 -25.14 -13.75
CA ALA A 2 0.43 -24.38 -12.54
C ALA A 2 0.09 -22.88 -12.73
N ASN A 3 -0.80 -22.37 -11.87
CA ASN A 3 -1.27 -20.98 -11.97
C ASN A 3 -0.26 -19.96 -11.39
N ASN A 4 0.71 -20.41 -10.60
CA ASN A 4 1.69 -19.55 -9.92
C ASN A 4 3.06 -19.57 -10.63
N PRO A 5 3.67 -18.42 -10.95
CA PRO A 5 5.05 -18.32 -11.46
C PRO A 5 6.09 -19.11 -10.67
N TYR A 6 5.96 -19.14 -9.34
CA TYR A 6 6.88 -19.88 -8.46
C TYR A 6 6.82 -21.40 -8.70
N GLU A 7 5.62 -21.93 -8.86
CA GLU A 7 5.39 -23.36 -9.11
C GLU A 7 5.90 -23.75 -10.51
N ARG A 8 5.68 -22.90 -11.52
CA ARG A 8 6.22 -23.10 -12.87
C ARG A 8 7.76 -23.13 -12.89
N LEU A 9 8.40 -22.20 -12.18
CA LEU A 9 9.86 -22.17 -12.09
C LEU A 9 10.42 -23.39 -11.36
N THR A 10 9.75 -23.85 -10.31
CA THR A 10 10.15 -25.05 -9.55
C THR A 10 10.09 -26.29 -10.42
N ILE A 11 8.98 -26.52 -11.13
CA ILE A 11 8.85 -27.62 -12.09
C ILE A 11 9.93 -27.53 -13.17
N ALA A 12 10.16 -26.33 -13.72
CA ALA A 12 11.14 -26.15 -14.79
C ALA A 12 12.59 -26.42 -14.36
N ILE A 13 12.97 -26.10 -13.12
CA ILE A 13 14.33 -26.40 -12.63
C ILE A 13 14.48 -27.87 -12.25
N GLU A 14 13.45 -28.51 -11.68
CA GLU A 14 13.44 -29.95 -11.40
C GLU A 14 13.54 -30.79 -12.69
N GLU A 15 12.97 -30.33 -13.79
CA GLU A 15 13.12 -30.97 -15.11
C GLU A 15 14.51 -30.71 -15.73
N ALA A 16 15.17 -29.61 -15.37
CA ALA A 16 16.43 -29.17 -15.96
C ALA A 16 17.69 -29.66 -15.22
N SER A 17 17.58 -29.96 -13.92
CA SER A 17 18.71 -30.37 -13.08
C SER A 17 18.26 -31.36 -12.00
N ASP A 18 18.98 -32.47 -11.88
CA ASP A 18 18.82 -33.44 -10.78
C ASP A 18 19.44 -32.95 -9.46
N ASN A 19 20.11 -31.78 -9.46
CA ASN A 19 20.78 -31.25 -8.28
C ASN A 19 19.80 -30.42 -7.41
N PRO A 20 19.49 -30.85 -6.18
CA PRO A 20 18.58 -30.11 -5.30
C PRO A 20 19.08 -28.71 -4.92
N ALA A 21 20.40 -28.47 -5.02
CA ALA A 21 20.97 -27.15 -4.76
C ALA A 21 20.56 -26.11 -5.82
N ASP A 22 20.32 -26.52 -7.07
CA ASP A 22 19.87 -25.59 -8.12
C ASP A 22 18.42 -25.18 -7.91
N VAL A 23 17.59 -26.07 -7.37
CA VAL A 23 16.21 -25.76 -6.97
C VAL A 23 16.21 -24.69 -5.87
N ASP A 24 17.00 -24.90 -4.80
CA ASP A 24 17.14 -23.92 -3.71
C ASP A 24 17.70 -22.58 -4.22
N TRP A 25 18.66 -22.63 -5.16
CA TRP A 25 19.23 -21.45 -5.79
C TRP A 25 18.15 -20.62 -6.51
N VAL A 26 17.34 -21.25 -7.37
CA VAL A 26 16.27 -20.57 -8.13
C VAL A 26 15.21 -20.00 -7.19
N GLN A 27 14.81 -20.74 -6.16
CA GLN A 27 13.82 -20.29 -5.19
C GLN A 27 14.33 -19.10 -4.37
N THR A 28 15.60 -19.14 -3.94
CA THR A 28 16.25 -18.07 -3.19
C THR A 28 16.43 -16.81 -4.04
N ALA A 29 16.86 -16.97 -5.30
CA ALA A 29 16.96 -15.86 -6.24
C ALA A 29 15.58 -15.24 -6.50
N PHE A 30 14.53 -16.05 -6.72
CA PHE A 30 13.16 -15.57 -6.89
C PHE A 30 12.66 -14.81 -5.66
N ALA A 31 12.87 -15.34 -4.45
CA ALA A 31 12.50 -14.68 -3.20
C ALA A 31 13.24 -13.34 -3.02
N THR A 32 14.52 -13.29 -3.40
CA THR A 32 15.33 -12.06 -3.37
C THR A 32 14.80 -11.02 -4.36
N LEU A 33 14.46 -11.42 -5.59
CA LEU A 33 13.84 -10.53 -6.58
C LEU A 33 12.45 -10.04 -6.13
N ALA A 34 11.62 -10.93 -5.60
CA ALA A 34 10.27 -10.60 -5.12
C ALA A 34 10.29 -9.66 -3.91
N SER A 35 11.18 -9.89 -2.94
CA SER A 35 11.35 -9.02 -1.78
C SER A 35 11.89 -7.63 -2.13
N ASN A 36 12.49 -7.48 -3.32
CA ASN A 36 12.93 -6.22 -3.92
C ASN A 36 11.97 -5.68 -4.98
N TYR A 37 10.70 -6.13 -4.96
CA TYR A 37 9.61 -5.62 -5.78
C TYR A 37 9.82 -5.80 -7.30
N VAL A 38 10.55 -6.83 -7.74
CA VAL A 38 10.60 -7.17 -9.17
C VAL A 38 9.29 -7.85 -9.57
N LYS A 39 8.70 -7.45 -10.71
CA LYS A 39 7.47 -8.05 -11.27
C LYS A 39 7.70 -9.55 -11.45
N ALA A 40 6.70 -10.36 -11.06
CA ALA A 40 6.79 -11.82 -11.16
C ALA A 40 7.14 -12.29 -12.59
N VAL A 41 6.56 -11.66 -13.62
CA VAL A 41 6.87 -11.97 -15.04
C VAL A 41 8.32 -11.66 -15.40
N THR A 42 8.89 -10.58 -14.88
CA THR A 42 10.29 -10.21 -15.14
C THR A 42 11.24 -11.14 -14.39
N SER A 43 10.94 -11.49 -13.14
CA SER A 43 11.68 -12.49 -12.38
C SER A 43 11.65 -13.86 -13.08
N GLU A 44 10.46 -14.29 -13.53
CA GLU A 44 10.26 -15.54 -14.26
C GLU A 44 11.07 -15.57 -15.56
N SER A 45 10.98 -14.52 -16.38
CA SER A 45 11.76 -14.43 -17.62
C SER A 45 13.27 -14.45 -17.38
N ALA A 46 13.75 -13.81 -16.30
CA ALA A 46 15.17 -13.81 -15.96
C ALA A 46 15.66 -15.18 -15.49
N LEU A 47 14.89 -15.86 -14.64
CA LEU A 47 15.22 -17.17 -14.11
C LEU A 47 15.05 -18.29 -15.15
N GLN A 48 14.09 -18.17 -16.07
CA GLN A 48 13.99 -19.08 -17.21
C GLN A 48 15.26 -19.06 -18.09
N LYS A 49 15.94 -17.92 -18.20
CA LYS A 49 17.24 -17.85 -18.90
C LYS A 49 18.34 -18.60 -18.13
N VAL A 50 18.33 -18.52 -16.80
CA VAL A 50 19.25 -19.27 -15.94
C VAL A 50 19.00 -20.77 -16.09
N ILE A 51 17.75 -21.21 -15.93
CA ILE A 51 17.34 -22.62 -16.07
C ILE A 51 17.76 -23.16 -17.44
N ARG A 52 17.47 -22.40 -18.52
CA ARG A 52 17.86 -22.78 -19.87
C ARG A 52 19.38 -22.97 -20.01
N GLN A 53 20.19 -22.10 -19.39
CA GLN A 53 21.64 -22.24 -19.45
C GLN A 53 22.14 -23.46 -18.67
N ILE A 54 21.55 -23.75 -17.50
CA ILE A 54 21.84 -24.98 -16.74
C ILE A 54 21.56 -26.21 -17.61
N THR A 55 20.42 -26.23 -18.32
CA THR A 55 20.09 -27.33 -19.25
C THR A 55 21.09 -27.43 -20.41
N GLU A 56 21.54 -26.29 -20.95
CA GLU A 56 22.45 -26.26 -22.10
C GLU A 56 23.90 -26.63 -21.75
N THR A 57 24.39 -26.27 -20.55
CA THR A 57 25.77 -26.53 -20.13
C THR A 57 25.94 -27.76 -19.24
N GLY A 58 24.90 -28.13 -18.49
CA GLY A 58 24.96 -29.15 -17.44
C GLY A 58 25.73 -28.72 -16.18
N GLU A 59 26.16 -27.45 -16.10
CA GLU A 59 26.84 -26.88 -14.93
C GLU A 59 25.80 -26.38 -13.92
N SER A 60 26.15 -26.41 -12.62
CA SER A 60 25.24 -25.96 -11.57
C SER A 60 25.02 -24.44 -11.61
N ALA A 61 23.87 -23.99 -11.09
CA ALA A 61 23.55 -22.57 -11.01
C ALA A 61 24.61 -21.79 -10.20
N ALA A 62 25.13 -22.41 -9.14
CA ALA A 62 26.14 -21.83 -8.28
C ALA A 62 27.51 -21.66 -8.97
N GLU A 63 27.88 -22.57 -9.88
CA GLU A 63 29.12 -22.45 -10.66
C GLU A 63 29.01 -21.37 -11.73
N LEU A 64 27.86 -21.32 -12.43
CA LEU A 64 27.62 -20.35 -13.51
C LEU A 64 27.45 -18.92 -13.00
N TYR A 65 26.75 -18.74 -11.88
CA TYR A 65 26.24 -17.45 -11.43
C TYR A 65 26.63 -17.08 -10.00
N GLY A 66 27.32 -17.95 -9.27
CA GLY A 66 27.69 -17.72 -7.88
C GLY A 66 26.49 -17.75 -6.93
N SER A 67 26.50 -16.86 -5.96
CA SER A 67 25.43 -16.75 -4.95
C SER A 67 24.11 -16.25 -5.56
N PRO A 68 22.95 -16.86 -5.23
CA PRO A 68 21.66 -16.44 -5.75
C PRO A 68 21.28 -15.01 -5.31
N GLN A 69 21.71 -14.58 -4.11
CA GLN A 69 21.46 -13.22 -3.63
C GLN A 69 22.31 -12.18 -4.37
N ASP A 70 23.58 -12.51 -4.65
CA ASP A 70 24.49 -11.60 -5.34
C ASP A 70 24.05 -11.41 -6.79
N TRP A 71 23.73 -12.51 -7.49
CA TRP A 71 23.16 -12.48 -8.83
C TRP A 71 21.88 -11.65 -8.91
N ALA A 72 20.94 -11.87 -7.97
CA ALA A 72 19.70 -11.12 -7.94
C ALA A 72 19.94 -9.62 -7.70
N THR A 73 20.87 -9.28 -6.79
CA THR A 73 21.25 -7.90 -6.47
C THR A 73 21.89 -7.20 -7.67
N GLU A 74 22.74 -7.90 -8.42
CA GLU A 74 23.35 -7.40 -9.66
C GLU A 74 22.28 -7.14 -10.72
N LYS A 75 21.34 -8.08 -10.93
CA LYS A 75 20.22 -7.89 -11.87
C LYS A 75 19.34 -6.71 -11.50
N ILE A 76 19.01 -6.57 -10.22
CA ILE A 76 18.24 -5.43 -9.70
C ILE A 76 18.97 -4.12 -10.01
N THR A 77 20.28 -4.06 -9.74
CA THR A 77 21.10 -2.87 -9.99
C THR A 77 21.14 -2.53 -11.48
N SER A 78 21.42 -3.52 -12.34
CA SER A 78 21.45 -3.34 -13.80
C SER A 78 20.11 -2.89 -14.37
N TRP A 79 18.99 -3.47 -13.92
CA TRP A 79 17.66 -3.06 -14.37
C TRP A 79 17.32 -1.64 -13.93
N ARG A 80 17.77 -1.21 -12.74
CA ARG A 80 17.58 0.16 -12.26
C ARG A 80 18.38 1.16 -13.08
N GLU A 81 19.66 0.90 -13.29
CA GLU A 81 20.53 1.77 -14.11
C GLU A 81 19.99 1.94 -15.53
N LYS A 82 19.46 0.86 -16.12
CA LYS A 82 18.86 0.86 -17.45
C LYS A 82 17.44 1.43 -17.49
N GLY A 83 16.86 1.80 -16.34
CA GLY A 83 15.46 2.25 -16.27
C GLY A 83 14.44 1.19 -16.75
N THR A 84 14.79 -0.09 -16.67
CA THR A 84 13.93 -1.18 -17.13
C THR A 84 12.65 -1.23 -16.27
N GLN A 85 11.49 -1.44 -16.89
CA GLN A 85 10.20 -1.59 -16.18
C GLN A 85 10.06 -2.97 -15.49
N ALA A 86 11.13 -3.43 -14.84
CA ALA A 86 11.25 -4.70 -14.15
C ALA A 86 10.56 -4.70 -12.78
N PHE A 87 10.34 -3.53 -12.18
CA PHE A 87 9.81 -3.41 -10.82
C PHE A 87 8.29 -3.29 -10.85
N ALA A 88 7.62 -4.02 -9.97
CA ALA A 88 6.23 -3.82 -9.66
C ALA A 88 6.12 -2.42 -9.07
N THR A 89 5.66 -1.48 -9.89
CA THR A 89 5.01 -0.30 -9.36
C THR A 89 3.86 -0.82 -8.51
N ASP A 90 3.84 -0.48 -7.22
CA ASP A 90 2.67 -0.66 -6.35
C ASP A 90 1.43 -0.41 -7.22
N GLU A 91 0.63 -1.43 -7.49
CA GLU A 91 -0.58 -1.24 -8.28
C GLU A 91 -1.34 -0.11 -7.57
N PRO A 92 -1.62 1.01 -8.26
CA PRO A 92 -2.16 2.16 -7.59
C PRO A 92 -3.44 1.68 -6.91
N LEU A 93 -3.53 1.87 -5.59
CA LEU A 93 -4.72 1.59 -4.81
C LEU A 93 -5.85 2.44 -5.40
N THR A 94 -6.54 1.87 -6.38
CA THR A 94 -7.60 2.56 -7.13
C THR A 94 -8.81 2.69 -6.22
N LEU A 95 -9.65 3.69 -6.47
CA LEU A 95 -10.95 3.77 -5.80
C LEU A 95 -11.72 2.45 -5.94
N ARG A 96 -11.61 1.77 -7.08
CA ARG A 96 -12.16 0.42 -7.31
C ARG A 96 -11.61 -0.61 -6.34
N ALA A 97 -10.28 -0.77 -6.26
CA ALA A 97 -9.66 -1.70 -5.33
C ALA A 97 -10.00 -1.35 -3.88
N GLY A 98 -10.09 -0.05 -3.58
CA GLY A 98 -10.50 0.48 -2.29
C GLY A 98 -11.92 0.09 -1.90
N THR A 99 -12.89 0.26 -2.82
CA THR A 99 -14.28 -0.11 -2.62
C THR A 99 -14.45 -1.61 -2.44
N ILE A 100 -13.83 -2.42 -3.29
CA ILE A 100 -13.88 -3.88 -3.20
C ILE A 100 -13.31 -4.35 -1.85
N SER A 101 -12.13 -3.84 -1.48
CA SER A 101 -11.47 -4.20 -0.22
C SER A 101 -12.28 -3.73 0.99
N GLY A 102 -12.87 -2.53 0.94
CA GLY A 102 -13.68 -1.98 2.04
C GLY A 102 -14.87 -2.88 2.37
N PHE A 103 -15.56 -3.39 1.35
CA PHE A 103 -16.66 -4.33 1.53
C PHE A 103 -16.22 -5.69 2.11
N PHE A 104 -15.10 -6.26 1.62
CA PHE A 104 -14.60 -7.53 2.16
C PHE A 104 -14.08 -7.39 3.59
N VAL A 105 -13.35 -6.33 3.90
CA VAL A 105 -12.91 -6.03 5.28
C VAL A 105 -14.12 -5.78 6.18
N GLY A 106 -15.15 -5.09 5.68
CA GLY A 106 -16.41 -4.91 6.38
C GLY A 106 -17.11 -6.23 6.70
N ALA A 107 -17.14 -7.17 5.75
CA ALA A 107 -17.67 -8.51 5.96
C ALA A 107 -16.90 -9.28 7.06
N ILE A 108 -15.57 -9.18 7.07
CA ILE A 108 -14.74 -9.76 8.13
C ILE A 108 -15.08 -9.15 9.48
N PHE A 109 -15.17 -7.82 9.57
CA PHE A 109 -15.58 -7.16 10.82
C PHE A 109 -16.99 -7.60 11.26
N SER A 110 -17.95 -7.76 10.35
CA SER A 110 -19.29 -8.23 10.71
C SER A 110 -19.25 -9.63 11.32
N LEU A 111 -18.45 -10.54 10.77
CA LEU A 111 -18.27 -11.87 11.35
C LEU A 111 -17.58 -11.81 12.72
N LEU A 112 -16.59 -10.94 12.91
CA LEU A 112 -15.96 -10.73 14.22
C LEU A 112 -16.95 -10.19 15.24
N PHE A 113 -17.81 -9.24 14.87
CA PHE A 113 -18.87 -8.73 15.72
C PHE A 113 -19.87 -9.83 16.09
N TRP A 114 -20.28 -10.65 15.13
CA TRP A 114 -21.13 -11.81 15.40
C TRP A 114 -20.49 -12.76 16.42
N LEU A 115 -19.22 -13.13 16.22
CA LEU A 115 -18.48 -14.01 17.14
C LEU A 115 -18.35 -13.40 18.54
N MET A 116 -18.11 -12.09 18.65
CA MET A 116 -18.07 -11.40 19.93
C MET A 116 -19.40 -11.46 20.68
N ASN A 117 -20.55 -11.44 19.97
CA ASN A 117 -21.87 -11.58 20.58
C ASN A 117 -22.18 -13.02 21.02
N LEU A 118 -21.37 -14.02 20.64
CA LEU A 118 -21.49 -15.39 21.17
C LEU A 118 -20.81 -15.55 22.53
N LEU A 119 -19.97 -14.59 22.93
CA LEU A 119 -19.33 -14.62 24.25
C LEU A 119 -20.36 -14.29 25.34
N PRO A 120 -20.31 -14.95 26.51
CA PRO A 120 -21.18 -14.62 27.63
C PRO A 120 -21.05 -13.12 27.98
N SER A 121 -22.12 -12.36 27.80
CA SER A 121 -22.17 -10.94 28.16
C SER A 121 -23.59 -10.55 28.53
N ASP A 122 -23.72 -9.54 29.39
CA ASP A 122 -25.00 -8.92 29.74
C ASP A 122 -25.52 -7.97 28.63
N SER A 123 -25.02 -8.11 27.39
CA SER A 123 -25.43 -7.26 26.28
C SER A 123 -26.88 -7.52 25.88
N PRO A 124 -27.60 -6.49 25.39
CA PRO A 124 -28.94 -6.67 24.83
C PRO A 124 -28.95 -7.75 23.75
N SER A 125 -29.98 -8.61 23.75
CA SER A 125 -30.15 -9.66 22.73
C SER A 125 -30.37 -9.10 21.33
N ASP A 126 -30.98 -7.91 21.27
CA ASP A 126 -31.26 -7.20 20.02
C ASP A 126 -30.52 -5.86 19.98
N GLN A 127 -29.98 -5.52 18.81
CA GLN A 127 -29.18 -4.31 18.57
C GLN A 127 -29.86 -3.41 17.54
N PRO A 128 -29.71 -2.08 17.63
CA PRO A 128 -30.28 -1.16 16.65
C PRO A 128 -29.60 -1.30 15.29
N LEU A 129 -30.32 -1.03 14.20
CA LEU A 129 -29.81 -1.15 12.83
C LEU A 129 -28.45 -0.46 12.59
N GLY A 130 -28.21 0.70 13.22
CA GLY A 130 -26.95 1.44 13.06
C GLY A 130 -25.72 0.67 13.55
N PHE A 131 -25.89 -0.22 14.53
CA PHE A 131 -24.81 -1.08 15.01
C PHE A 131 -24.35 -2.11 13.96
N TYR A 132 -25.26 -2.53 13.07
CA TYR A 132 -24.97 -3.46 11.99
C TYR A 132 -24.25 -2.82 10.80
N LEU A 133 -24.36 -1.50 10.63
CA LEU A 133 -23.62 -0.77 9.60
C LEU A 133 -22.17 -0.49 10.01
N LEU A 134 -21.89 -0.49 11.32
CA LEU A 134 -20.58 -0.15 11.87
C LEU A 134 -19.43 -0.99 11.28
N PRO A 135 -19.52 -2.33 11.18
CA PRO A 135 -18.47 -3.13 10.56
C PRO A 135 -18.13 -2.72 9.12
N VAL A 136 -19.15 -2.39 8.32
CA VAL A 136 -18.96 -1.94 6.93
C VAL A 136 -18.21 -0.61 6.91
N VAL A 137 -18.64 0.34 7.76
CA VAL A 137 -17.96 1.64 7.89
C VAL A 137 -16.51 1.46 8.37
N LEU A 138 -16.25 0.56 9.32
CA LEU A 138 -14.90 0.23 9.76
C LEU A 138 -14.04 -0.35 8.63
N GLY A 139 -14.61 -1.21 7.79
CA GLY A 139 -13.94 -1.73 6.59
C GLY A 139 -13.47 -0.62 5.65
N PHE A 140 -14.35 0.35 5.37
CA PHE A 140 -13.97 1.53 4.60
C PHE A 140 -12.99 2.44 5.34
N ALA A 141 -13.10 2.58 6.65
CA ALA A 141 -12.19 3.38 7.46
C ALA A 141 -10.76 2.84 7.46
N VAL A 142 -10.55 1.53 7.25
CA VAL A 142 -9.22 0.93 7.07
C VAL A 142 -8.63 1.27 5.70
N ILE A 143 -9.48 1.34 4.66
CA ILE A 143 -9.03 1.40 3.27
C ILE A 143 -8.99 2.82 2.70
N ILE A 144 -9.92 3.69 3.06
CA ILE A 144 -10.00 5.06 2.53
C ILE A 144 -8.76 5.89 2.90
N PRO A 145 -8.30 5.95 4.16
CA PRO A 145 -7.15 6.78 4.52
C PRO A 145 -5.88 6.50 3.71
N PRO A 146 -5.42 5.24 3.53
CA PRO A 146 -4.22 4.99 2.72
C PRO A 146 -4.44 5.30 1.23
N VAL A 147 -5.64 5.13 0.69
CA VAL A 147 -5.98 5.53 -0.69
C VAL A 147 -5.87 7.05 -0.84
N ILE A 148 -6.54 7.80 0.04
CA ILE A 148 -6.52 9.27 0.01
C ILE A 148 -5.10 9.80 0.24
N PHE A 149 -4.35 9.24 1.18
CA PHE A 149 -2.96 9.59 1.41
C PHE A 149 -2.13 9.48 0.14
N ARG A 150 -2.23 8.34 -0.58
CA ARG A 150 -1.52 8.11 -1.84
C ARG A 150 -1.96 9.09 -2.93
N LEU A 151 -3.28 9.29 -3.10
CA LEU A 151 -3.82 10.19 -4.12
C LEU A 151 -3.39 11.65 -3.91
N VAL A 152 -3.43 12.13 -2.67
CA VAL A 152 -3.03 13.50 -2.35
C VAL A 152 -1.51 13.63 -2.40
N ARG A 153 -0.76 12.65 -1.91
CA ARG A 153 0.70 12.64 -1.99
C ARG A 153 1.20 12.75 -3.42
N ALA A 154 0.59 12.02 -4.34
CA ALA A 154 0.95 12.03 -5.76
C ALA A 154 0.78 13.40 -6.43
N LYS A 155 -0.06 14.29 -5.86
CA LYS A 155 -0.38 15.61 -6.43
C LYS A 155 0.17 16.80 -5.64
N ALA A 156 0.34 16.66 -4.34
CA ALA A 156 0.61 17.78 -3.43
C ALA A 156 1.71 17.48 -2.41
N GLY A 157 2.40 16.34 -2.53
CA GLY A 157 3.48 15.94 -1.62
C GLY A 157 3.00 15.32 -0.30
N PHE A 158 3.96 14.86 0.49
CA PHE A 158 3.74 14.12 1.73
C PHE A 158 2.94 14.92 2.76
N THR A 159 3.28 16.20 2.97
CA THR A 159 2.69 17.01 4.04
C THR A 159 1.19 17.23 3.83
N ALA A 160 0.79 17.58 2.60
CA ALA A 160 -0.61 17.71 2.24
C ALA A 160 -1.34 16.36 2.35
N GLY A 161 -0.69 15.27 1.92
CA GLY A 161 -1.21 13.91 2.07
C GLY A 161 -1.53 13.56 3.52
N ALA A 162 -0.61 13.84 4.44
CA ALA A 162 -0.79 13.56 5.86
C ALA A 162 -1.95 14.38 6.47
N LEU A 163 -2.02 15.69 6.18
CA LEU A 163 -3.08 16.57 6.70
C LEU A 163 -4.47 16.18 6.21
N VAL A 164 -4.63 15.93 4.91
CA VAL A 164 -5.93 15.52 4.34
C VAL A 164 -6.35 14.16 4.90
N THR A 165 -5.39 13.22 5.04
CA THR A 165 -5.68 11.90 5.62
C THR A 165 -6.12 12.02 7.08
N ALA A 166 -5.45 12.85 7.88
CA ALA A 166 -5.84 13.09 9.27
C ALA A 166 -7.25 13.69 9.39
N LEU A 167 -7.60 14.64 8.51
CA LEU A 167 -8.94 15.21 8.45
C LEU A 167 -10.00 14.16 8.09
N ILE A 168 -9.74 13.30 7.10
CA ILE A 168 -10.66 12.21 6.71
C ILE A 168 -10.85 11.21 7.86
N VAL A 169 -9.79 10.83 8.55
CA VAL A 169 -9.88 9.94 9.72
C VAL A 169 -10.72 10.58 10.82
N LEU A 170 -10.55 11.87 11.08
CA LEU A 170 -11.35 12.60 12.06
C LEU A 170 -12.84 12.62 11.67
N LEU A 171 -13.14 12.94 10.40
CA LEU A 171 -14.52 12.96 9.89
C LEU A 171 -15.17 11.57 9.95
N LEU A 172 -14.45 10.50 9.63
CA LEU A 172 -14.92 9.13 9.74
C LEU A 172 -15.21 8.76 11.21
N ALA A 173 -14.31 9.11 12.14
CA ALA A 173 -14.52 8.87 13.56
C ALA A 173 -15.75 9.62 14.10
N CYS A 174 -15.91 10.89 13.75
CA CYS A 174 -17.08 11.68 14.11
C CYS A 174 -18.37 11.12 13.49
N GLY A 175 -18.32 10.71 12.22
CA GLY A 175 -19.46 10.11 11.52
C GLY A 175 -19.90 8.78 12.13
N ILE A 176 -18.94 7.93 12.51
CA ILE A 176 -19.20 6.69 13.25
C ILE A 176 -19.86 7.00 14.60
N GLY A 177 -19.28 7.90 15.39
CA GLY A 177 -19.81 8.27 16.70
C GLY A 177 -21.22 8.86 16.62
N PHE A 178 -21.45 9.76 15.66
CA PHE A 178 -22.76 10.35 15.41
C PHE A 178 -23.78 9.30 14.94
N SER A 179 -23.41 8.42 14.01
CA SER A 179 -24.29 7.36 13.52
C SER A 179 -24.71 6.41 14.65
N LEU A 180 -23.78 6.07 15.53
CA LEU A 180 -24.04 5.22 16.67
C LEU A 180 -24.98 5.91 17.67
N PHE A 181 -24.70 7.16 18.03
CA PHE A 181 -25.58 7.98 18.89
C PHE A 181 -26.99 8.11 18.31
N TRP A 182 -27.10 8.47 17.03
CA TRP A 182 -28.37 8.62 16.34
C TRP A 182 -29.17 7.31 16.28
N SER A 183 -28.49 6.20 16.03
CA SER A 183 -29.13 4.88 15.96
C SER A 183 -29.71 4.43 17.30
N TYR A 184 -29.15 4.91 18.41
CA TYR A 184 -29.64 4.60 19.74
C TYR A 184 -30.89 5.40 20.10
N GLU A 185 -30.92 6.70 19.76
CA GLU A 185 -31.99 7.62 20.15
C GLU A 185 -33.21 7.56 19.22
N VAL A 186 -33.01 7.29 17.92
CA VAL A 186 -34.05 7.52 16.90
C VAL A 186 -34.55 6.24 16.22
N VAL A 187 -33.70 5.22 16.09
CA VAL A 187 -34.05 4.01 15.32
C VAL A 187 -34.55 2.92 16.27
N THR A 188 -35.86 2.66 16.22
CA THR A 188 -36.50 1.65 17.07
C THR A 188 -36.40 0.22 16.54
N ALA A 189 -35.98 0.05 15.27
CA ALA A 189 -35.82 -1.27 14.69
C ALA A 189 -34.58 -1.97 15.27
N THR A 190 -34.82 -3.00 16.07
CA THR A 190 -33.79 -3.86 16.65
C THR A 190 -33.76 -5.21 15.93
N PHE A 191 -32.58 -5.80 15.85
CA PHE A 191 -32.36 -7.09 15.21
C PHE A 191 -31.52 -7.99 16.12
N PRO A 192 -31.67 -9.33 16.03
CA PRO A 192 -30.88 -10.28 16.80
C PRO A 192 -29.43 -10.34 16.31
N ALA A 193 -28.49 -10.74 17.18
CA ALA A 193 -27.06 -10.78 16.88
C ALA A 193 -26.68 -11.55 15.60
N TRP A 194 -27.41 -12.61 15.21
CA TRP A 194 -27.15 -13.37 13.98
C TRP A 194 -27.30 -12.53 12.71
N PHE A 195 -27.98 -11.38 12.77
CA PHE A 195 -28.13 -10.48 11.63
C PHE A 195 -26.79 -9.94 11.10
N HIS A 196 -25.71 -9.96 11.92
CA HIS A 196 -24.34 -9.69 11.44
C HIS A 196 -23.88 -10.66 10.35
N VAL A 197 -24.37 -11.90 10.33
CA VAL A 197 -24.09 -12.88 9.25
C VAL A 197 -24.73 -12.43 7.94
N VAL A 198 -25.94 -11.84 8.00
CA VAL A 198 -26.63 -11.26 6.83
C VAL A 198 -25.84 -10.07 6.31
N VAL A 199 -25.38 -9.19 7.19
CA VAL A 199 -24.55 -8.03 6.82
C VAL A 199 -23.22 -8.48 6.20
N ALA A 200 -22.56 -9.48 6.78
CA ALA A 200 -21.32 -10.03 6.25
C ALA A 200 -21.51 -10.56 4.83
N THR A 201 -22.57 -11.35 4.63
CA THR A 201 -22.93 -11.92 3.32
C THR A 201 -23.26 -10.81 2.32
N GLY A 202 -24.10 -9.84 2.71
CA GLY A 202 -24.46 -8.70 1.88
C GLY A 202 -23.24 -7.86 1.47
N SER A 203 -22.32 -7.62 2.40
CA SER A 203 -21.07 -6.89 2.14
C SER A 203 -20.17 -7.65 1.18
N ALA A 204 -19.98 -8.96 1.37
CA ALA A 204 -19.19 -9.79 0.46
C ALA A 204 -19.81 -9.86 -0.95
N LEU A 205 -21.13 -9.92 -1.05
CA LEU A 205 -21.86 -9.86 -2.32
C LEU A 205 -21.69 -8.50 -3.01
N LEU A 206 -21.79 -7.39 -2.27
CA LEU A 206 -21.54 -6.05 -2.80
C LEU A 206 -20.09 -5.88 -3.25
N GLY A 207 -19.11 -6.39 -2.50
CA GLY A 207 -17.71 -6.42 -2.89
C GLY A 207 -17.49 -7.22 -4.18
N SER A 208 -18.11 -8.40 -4.28
CA SER A 208 -18.08 -9.26 -5.47
C SER A 208 -18.73 -8.57 -6.67
N LEU A 209 -19.90 -7.96 -6.48
CA LEU A 209 -20.61 -7.20 -7.50
C LEU A 209 -19.79 -5.99 -7.96
N ALA A 210 -19.11 -5.30 -7.05
CA ALA A 210 -18.21 -4.20 -7.38
C ALA A 210 -17.02 -4.65 -8.26
N THR A 211 -16.59 -5.91 -8.19
CA THR A 211 -15.55 -6.43 -9.11
C THR A 211 -16.03 -6.47 -10.57
N VAL A 212 -17.32 -6.72 -10.77
CA VAL A 212 -17.96 -6.83 -12.10
C VAL A 212 -18.40 -5.45 -12.60
N LEU A 213 -19.02 -4.65 -11.73
CA LEU A 213 -19.61 -3.36 -12.10
C LEU A 213 -18.58 -2.24 -12.21
N LEU A 214 -17.57 -2.21 -11.36
CA LEU A 214 -16.59 -1.13 -11.40
C LEU A 214 -15.61 -1.36 -12.55
N PRO A 215 -15.40 -0.36 -13.42
CA PRO A 215 -14.54 -0.51 -14.58
C PRO A 215 -13.12 -0.84 -14.12
N LYS A 216 -12.53 -1.88 -14.72
CA LYS A 216 -11.09 -2.12 -14.61
C LYS A 216 -10.42 -0.88 -15.18
N ARG A 217 -9.74 -0.09 -14.35
CA ARG A 217 -8.83 0.92 -14.89
C ARG A 217 -7.79 0.14 -15.67
N LEU A 218 -7.87 0.18 -17.00
CA LEU A 218 -6.74 -0.19 -17.83
C LEU A 218 -5.57 0.63 -17.29
N ALA A 219 -4.47 -0.04 -16.96
CA ALA A 219 -3.22 0.67 -16.70
C ALA A 219 -3.10 1.69 -17.84
N PRO A 220 -2.88 2.99 -17.56
CA PRO A 220 -2.67 3.94 -18.63
C PRO A 220 -1.63 3.31 -19.54
N SER A 221 -2.03 3.03 -20.78
CA SER A 221 -1.14 2.47 -21.77
C SER A 221 0.12 3.32 -21.73
N GLN A 222 1.28 2.67 -21.65
CA GLN A 222 2.53 3.33 -21.97
C GLN A 222 2.27 4.16 -23.23
N GLU A 223 2.51 5.48 -23.15
CA GLU A 223 2.01 6.51 -24.07
C GLU A 223 0.61 7.06 -23.69
N ASP A 224 0.53 7.76 -22.56
CA ASP A 224 -0.21 9.03 -22.64
C ASP A 224 0.57 9.84 -23.68
N THR A 225 -0.03 10.05 -24.86
CA THR A 225 0.42 10.97 -25.92
C THR A 225 0.36 12.43 -25.45
N ASP A 226 0.75 12.69 -24.21
CA ASP A 226 0.91 14.03 -23.70
C ASP A 226 2.13 14.63 -24.40
N ASN A 227 1.92 15.78 -25.03
CA ASN A 227 2.99 16.52 -25.65
C ASN A 227 3.90 17.12 -24.57
N TYR A 228 4.95 16.39 -24.21
CA TYR A 228 5.96 16.86 -23.24
C TYR A 228 6.92 17.90 -23.80
N SER A 229 6.67 18.43 -25.01
CA SER A 229 7.42 19.56 -25.56
C SER A 229 7.14 20.85 -24.77
N GLU A 230 5.99 20.93 -24.08
CA GLU A 230 5.68 22.07 -23.21
C GLU A 230 6.39 21.96 -21.85
N PRO A 231 7.18 22.98 -21.44
CA PRO A 231 7.91 23.00 -20.17
C PRO A 231 7.06 22.71 -18.94
N ALA A 232 5.85 23.30 -18.87
CA ALA A 232 4.97 23.16 -17.71
C ALA A 232 4.49 21.72 -17.55
N THR A 233 4.07 21.09 -18.65
CA THR A 233 3.60 19.70 -18.70
C THR A 233 4.71 18.71 -18.36
N TRP A 234 5.92 18.94 -18.89
CA TRP A 234 7.09 18.11 -18.56
C TRP A 234 7.41 18.20 -17.05
N LEU A 235 7.47 19.41 -16.50
CA LEU A 235 7.80 19.63 -15.08
C LEU A 235 6.73 19.09 -14.13
N GLU A 236 5.45 19.26 -14.47
CA GLU A 236 4.37 18.68 -13.68
C GLU A 236 4.49 17.16 -13.65
N ARG A 237 4.67 16.52 -14.81
CA ARG A 237 4.79 15.05 -14.88
C ARG A 237 6.03 14.55 -14.14
N PHE A 238 7.18 15.21 -14.32
CA PHE A 238 8.40 14.89 -13.60
C PHE A 238 8.19 14.98 -12.08
N THR A 239 7.56 16.05 -11.59
CA THR A 239 7.26 16.25 -10.16
C THR A 239 6.35 15.15 -9.62
N GLN A 240 5.29 14.78 -10.36
CA GLN A 240 4.39 13.69 -9.99
C GLN A 240 5.12 12.34 -9.90
N GLU A 241 5.99 12.03 -10.87
CA GLU A 241 6.79 10.80 -10.86
C GLU A 241 7.75 10.76 -9.67
N LEU A 242 8.39 11.89 -9.31
CA LEU A 242 9.23 11.98 -8.12
C LEU A 242 8.46 11.72 -6.81
N TRP A 243 7.24 12.27 -6.67
CA TRP A 243 6.39 11.99 -5.51
C TRP A 243 5.92 10.53 -5.46
N ASN A 244 5.70 9.91 -6.62
CA ASN A 244 5.27 8.52 -6.75
C ASN A 244 6.39 7.52 -6.39
N ARG A 245 7.67 7.86 -6.61
CA ARG A 245 8.79 6.96 -6.27
C ARG A 245 8.89 6.61 -4.79
N SER A 246 8.17 7.34 -3.95
CA SER A 246 7.98 7.10 -2.52
C SER A 246 9.22 7.20 -1.62
N ASP A 247 10.42 7.29 -2.21
CA ASP A 247 11.74 7.38 -1.60
C ASP A 247 12.31 8.80 -1.55
N ILE A 248 11.76 9.73 -2.34
CA ILE A 248 12.23 11.12 -2.40
C ILE A 248 11.36 12.03 -1.52
N SER A 249 12.01 12.99 -0.85
CA SER A 249 11.34 13.97 0.00
C SER A 249 10.74 15.16 -0.75
N ASP A 250 9.64 15.76 -0.29
CA ASP A 250 9.05 17.01 -0.81
C ASP A 250 10.09 18.14 -0.93
N ALA A 251 11.05 18.20 -0.01
CA ALA A 251 12.15 19.15 -0.08
C ALA A 251 13.11 18.82 -1.24
N ARG A 252 13.48 17.55 -1.39
CA ARG A 252 14.33 17.08 -2.48
C ARG A 252 13.62 17.15 -3.83
N VAL A 253 12.33 16.87 -3.91
CA VAL A 253 11.53 17.08 -5.13
C VAL A 253 11.64 18.55 -5.54
N ARG A 254 11.47 19.50 -4.61
CA ARG A 254 11.64 20.93 -4.92
C ARG A 254 13.06 21.27 -5.35
N GLU A 255 14.07 20.70 -4.71
CA GLU A 255 15.49 20.89 -5.07
C GLU A 255 15.79 20.34 -6.47
N GLU A 256 15.36 19.12 -6.78
CA GLU A 256 15.53 18.49 -8.09
C GLU A 256 14.80 19.25 -9.19
N VAL A 257 13.58 19.69 -8.92
CA VAL A 257 12.81 20.54 -9.85
C VAL A 257 13.50 21.89 -10.06
N SER A 258 14.08 22.50 -9.01
CA SER A 258 14.87 23.74 -9.15
C SER A 258 16.11 23.52 -9.99
N ARG A 259 16.87 22.45 -9.69
CA ARG A 259 18.10 22.08 -10.40
C ARG A 259 17.85 21.87 -11.89
N VAL A 260 16.78 21.16 -12.25
CA VAL A 260 16.40 20.93 -13.66
C VAL A 260 15.99 22.23 -14.34
N LYS A 261 15.26 23.12 -13.65
CA LYS A 261 14.91 24.45 -14.17
C LYS A 261 16.15 25.32 -14.41
N GLU A 262 17.08 25.34 -13.46
CA GLU A 262 18.33 26.11 -13.54
C GLU A 262 19.19 25.60 -14.70
N HIS A 263 19.37 24.28 -14.84
CA HIS A 263 20.16 23.68 -15.93
C HIS A 263 19.59 24.00 -17.32
N VAL A 264 18.27 23.95 -17.49
CA VAL A 264 17.62 24.36 -18.75
C VAL A 264 17.78 25.86 -19.01
N ALA A 265 17.65 26.69 -17.97
CA ALA A 265 17.82 28.14 -18.10
C ALA A 265 19.25 28.52 -18.51
N GLU A 266 20.26 27.75 -18.07
CA GLU A 266 21.67 27.95 -18.43
C GLU A 266 22.02 27.37 -19.81
N GLY A 267 21.50 26.18 -20.15
CA GLY A 267 21.81 25.48 -21.40
C GLY A 267 21.00 25.94 -22.61
N GLY A 268 19.81 26.51 -22.40
CA GLY A 268 18.90 26.97 -23.48
C GLY A 268 18.18 25.85 -24.25
N ASN A 269 18.46 24.58 -23.97
CA ASN A 269 17.80 23.42 -24.58
C ASN A 269 16.40 23.18 -24.00
N SER A 270 15.53 22.47 -24.73
CA SER A 270 14.25 22.04 -24.14
C SER A 270 14.45 20.92 -23.10
N TYR A 271 13.52 20.81 -22.14
CA TYR A 271 13.56 19.74 -21.13
C TYR A 271 13.58 18.34 -21.74
N LEU A 272 12.85 18.16 -22.85
CA LEU A 272 12.76 16.88 -23.55
C LEU A 272 14.08 16.51 -24.25
N GLU A 273 14.78 17.48 -24.84
CA GLU A 273 16.07 17.24 -25.49
C GLU A 273 17.17 16.93 -24.48
N GLU A 274 17.20 17.66 -23.36
CA GLU A 274 18.26 17.54 -22.36
C GLU A 274 18.09 16.30 -21.47
N PHE A 275 16.86 16.02 -21.03
CA PHE A 275 16.59 14.98 -20.02
C PHE A 275 15.74 13.81 -20.54
N GLY A 276 15.23 13.91 -21.77
CA GLY A 276 14.33 12.90 -22.33
C GLY A 276 12.97 12.87 -21.64
N HIS A 277 12.35 11.68 -21.65
CA HIS A 277 11.01 11.50 -21.10
C HIS A 277 10.98 11.70 -19.57
N PRO A 278 10.06 12.50 -19.01
CA PRO A 278 10.08 12.89 -17.59
C PRO A 278 10.01 11.70 -16.64
N ALA A 279 9.21 10.68 -16.95
CA ALA A 279 9.12 9.47 -16.13
C ALA A 279 10.41 8.61 -16.18
N THR A 280 11.14 8.61 -17.29
CA THR A 280 12.39 7.86 -17.43
C THR A 280 13.49 8.56 -16.65
N TYR A 281 13.60 9.88 -16.78
CA TYR A 281 14.55 10.68 -16.01
C TYR A 281 14.25 10.64 -14.51
N ALA A 282 12.97 10.77 -14.13
CA ALA A 282 12.57 10.61 -12.74
C ALA A 282 13.01 9.27 -12.17
N ARG A 283 13.02 8.17 -12.94
CA ARG A 283 13.45 6.84 -12.48
C ARG A 283 14.96 6.64 -12.46
N SER A 284 15.71 7.38 -13.28
CA SER A 284 17.17 7.25 -13.34
C SER A 284 17.87 7.90 -12.13
N LEU A 285 17.22 8.83 -11.42
CA LEU A 285 17.80 9.40 -10.19
C LEU A 285 18.02 8.30 -9.14
N SER A 286 19.10 8.41 -8.36
CA SER A 286 19.49 7.40 -7.38
C SER A 286 18.37 7.12 -6.36
N HIS A 287 18.19 5.84 -6.00
CA HIS A 287 17.19 5.43 -5.02
C HIS A 287 17.70 5.72 -3.61
N GLN A 288 16.85 6.28 -2.75
CA GLN A 288 17.16 6.45 -1.33
C GLN A 288 16.55 5.32 -0.49
N LYS A 289 17.17 5.02 0.66
CA LYS A 289 16.68 3.98 1.57
C LYS A 289 15.30 4.35 2.10
N VAL A 290 14.28 3.70 1.57
CA VAL A 290 12.87 3.90 1.97
C VAL A 290 12.67 3.38 3.39
N VAL A 291 12.26 4.26 4.30
CA VAL A 291 11.66 3.83 5.57
C VAL A 291 10.24 3.34 5.24
N LYS A 292 10.05 2.01 5.23
CA LYS A 292 8.76 1.39 4.87
C LYS A 292 7.64 1.99 5.75
N PRO A 293 6.58 2.60 5.18
CA PRO A 293 5.47 3.14 5.94
C PRO A 293 4.56 2.06 6.56
N TYR A 294 4.95 0.78 6.50
CA TYR A 294 4.24 -0.36 7.07
C TYR A 294 3.84 -0.14 8.53
N ARG A 295 4.71 0.50 9.33
CA ARG A 295 4.40 0.82 10.72
C ARG A 295 3.24 1.79 10.85
N LEU A 296 3.15 2.79 9.97
CA LEU A 296 2.04 3.74 9.95
C LEU A 296 0.72 3.03 9.66
N TYR A 297 0.74 2.06 8.74
CA TYR A 297 -0.42 1.22 8.41
C TYR A 297 -0.87 0.37 9.61
N LEU A 298 0.09 -0.26 10.30
CA LEU A 298 -0.15 -1.04 11.51
C LEU A 298 -0.72 -0.19 12.65
N TYR A 299 -0.21 1.03 12.83
CA TYR A 299 -0.74 1.96 13.84
C TYR A 299 -2.12 2.51 13.46
N SER A 300 -2.41 2.77 12.19
CA SER A 300 -3.76 3.13 11.74
C SER A 300 -4.75 2.00 11.98
N LEU A 301 -4.38 0.75 11.71
CA LEU A 301 -5.17 -0.44 12.07
C LEU A 301 -5.39 -0.56 13.57
N LEU A 302 -4.33 -0.39 14.37
CA LEU A 302 -4.41 -0.40 15.83
C LEU A 302 -5.32 0.72 16.35
N MET A 303 -5.25 1.90 15.75
CA MET A 303 -6.05 3.05 16.19
C MET A 303 -7.53 2.87 15.82
N ILE A 304 -7.83 2.30 14.64
CA ILE A 304 -9.19 1.90 14.25
C ILE A 304 -9.73 0.81 15.19
N PHE A 305 -8.90 -0.19 15.54
CA PHE A 305 -9.25 -1.21 16.51
C PHE A 305 -9.51 -0.61 17.90
N CYS A 306 -8.66 0.30 18.37
CA CYS A 306 -8.85 1.00 19.64
C CYS A 306 -10.11 1.85 19.63
N ILE A 307 -10.42 2.57 18.55
CA ILE A 307 -11.67 3.35 18.43
C ILE A 307 -12.89 2.43 18.35
N GLY A 308 -12.83 1.33 17.60
CA GLY A 308 -13.92 0.35 17.51
C GLY A 308 -14.18 -0.31 18.87
N TYR A 309 -13.13 -0.69 19.58
CA TYR A 309 -13.18 -1.23 20.94
C TYR A 309 -13.67 -0.18 21.95
N TRP A 310 -13.27 1.08 21.79
CA TRP A 310 -13.75 2.20 22.62
C TRP A 310 -15.24 2.46 22.42
N GLY A 311 -15.69 2.51 21.15
CA GLY A 311 -17.09 2.61 20.80
C GLY A 311 -17.90 1.45 21.38
N TYR A 312 -17.45 0.21 21.17
CA TYR A 312 -18.08 -0.97 21.77
C TYR A 312 -18.17 -0.88 23.31
N GLY A 313 -17.10 -0.44 23.96
CA GLY A 313 -17.05 -0.28 25.41
C GLY A 313 -17.99 0.81 25.94
N VAL A 314 -18.11 1.95 25.24
CA VAL A 314 -19.10 2.99 25.61
C VAL A 314 -20.53 2.46 25.49
N PHE A 315 -20.78 1.57 24.52
CA PHE A 315 -22.09 0.97 24.27
C PHE A 315 -22.49 -0.14 25.24
N THR A 316 -21.52 -0.92 25.74
CA THR A 316 -21.80 -2.13 26.52
C THR A 316 -21.71 -1.95 28.03
N THR A 317 -21.03 -0.90 28.49
CA THR A 317 -20.86 -0.67 29.93
C THR A 317 -21.50 0.66 30.33
N GLN A 318 -22.57 0.60 31.15
CA GLN A 318 -23.11 1.77 31.87
C GLN A 318 -22.13 2.32 32.92
N ASP A 319 -21.01 1.63 33.14
CA ASP A 319 -20.01 1.99 34.12
C ASP A 319 -19.06 3.08 33.59
N THR A 320 -19.26 4.31 34.08
CA THR A 320 -18.42 5.49 33.81
C THR A 320 -16.98 5.30 34.30
N ALA A 321 -16.74 4.44 35.30
CA ALA A 321 -15.38 4.12 35.76
C ALA A 321 -14.57 3.42 34.66
N SER A 322 -15.21 2.59 33.84
CA SER A 322 -14.58 1.90 32.71
C SER A 322 -14.22 2.83 31.55
N GLN A 323 -14.84 4.01 31.44
CA GLN A 323 -14.55 4.99 30.38
C GLN A 323 -13.33 5.86 30.73
N SER A 324 -13.10 6.12 32.03
CA SER A 324 -12.08 7.05 32.52
C SER A 324 -10.63 6.67 32.17
N TRP A 325 -10.28 5.38 32.14
CA TRP A 325 -8.93 4.91 31.78
C TRP A 325 -8.71 4.73 30.27
N ARG A 326 -9.79 4.67 29.50
CA ARG A 326 -9.75 4.43 28.05
C ARG A 326 -9.40 5.71 27.25
N LEU A 327 -9.78 6.88 27.74
CA LEU A 327 -9.41 8.17 27.14
C LEU A 327 -7.89 8.44 27.20
N PRO A 328 -7.20 8.22 28.35
CA PRO A 328 -5.74 8.21 28.41
C PRO A 328 -5.08 7.21 27.45
N LEU A 329 -5.64 6.00 27.31
CA LEU A 329 -5.11 5.00 26.37
C LEU A 329 -5.20 5.49 24.91
N LEU A 330 -6.34 6.09 24.51
CA LEU A 330 -6.51 6.69 23.19
C LEU A 330 -5.51 7.83 22.95
N ILE A 331 -5.30 8.68 23.96
CA ILE A 331 -4.29 9.74 23.90
C ILE A 331 -2.90 9.12 23.78
N VAL A 332 -2.57 8.05 24.51
CA VAL A 332 -1.28 7.35 24.41
C VAL A 332 -1.08 6.74 23.03
N VAL A 333 -2.10 6.10 22.46
CA VAL A 333 -2.03 5.50 21.11
C VAL A 333 -1.92 6.58 20.05
N PHE A 334 -2.69 7.67 20.16
CA PHE A 334 -2.61 8.82 19.27
C PHE A 334 -1.24 9.51 19.35
N CYS A 335 -0.73 9.72 20.56
CA CYS A 335 0.60 10.27 20.80
C CYS A 335 1.68 9.31 20.26
N ALA A 336 1.55 8.00 20.44
CA ALA A 336 2.47 7.02 19.86
C ALA A 336 2.44 7.05 18.33
N TRP A 337 1.25 7.15 17.72
CA TRP A 337 1.08 7.35 16.28
C TRP A 337 1.72 8.65 15.81
N ALA A 338 1.47 9.77 16.49
CA ALA A 338 2.05 11.08 16.18
C ALA A 338 3.58 11.09 16.37
N LEU A 339 4.10 10.41 17.39
CA LEU A 339 5.53 10.26 17.64
C LEU A 339 6.20 9.38 16.58
N GLU A 340 5.57 8.30 16.14
CA GLU A 340 6.10 7.48 15.05
C GLU A 340 6.00 8.22 13.71
N LEU A 341 4.93 8.98 13.47
CA LEU A 341 4.83 9.90 12.34
C LEU A 341 5.98 10.91 12.38
N CYS A 342 6.25 11.50 13.55
CA CYS A 342 7.38 12.41 13.76
C CYS A 342 8.73 11.72 13.59
N LYS A 343 8.90 10.47 14.03
CA LYS A 343 10.14 9.69 13.84
C LYS A 343 10.35 9.34 12.39
N ASN A 344 9.32 8.90 11.68
CA ASN A 344 9.37 8.65 10.25
C ASN A 344 9.68 9.95 9.49
N TYR A 345 9.07 11.06 9.88
CA TYR A 345 9.37 12.39 9.35
C TYR A 345 10.81 12.84 9.67
N ARG A 346 11.34 12.53 10.86
CA ARG A 346 12.73 12.81 11.24
C ARG A 346 13.73 11.93 10.50
N ALA A 347 13.46 10.63 10.36
CA ALA A 347 14.29 9.71 9.59
C ALA A 347 14.33 10.13 8.11
N TYR A 348 13.17 10.50 7.57
CA TYR A 348 13.03 11.15 6.27
C TYR A 348 13.76 12.50 6.17
N ARG A 349 13.88 13.26 7.28
CA ARG A 349 14.69 14.48 7.33
C ARG A 349 16.18 14.18 7.53
N GLN A 350 16.57 13.03 8.05
CA GLN A 350 17.97 12.67 8.29
C GLN A 350 18.65 12.10 7.03
N THR A 351 17.89 11.52 6.10
CA THR A 351 18.36 11.24 4.72
C THR A 351 18.70 12.52 3.93
N LYS A 352 18.41 13.70 4.49
CA LYS A 352 18.70 15.03 3.95
C LYS A 352 20.14 15.50 4.18
N THR A 353 20.91 14.84 5.03
CA THR A 353 22.31 15.22 5.25
C THR A 353 23.15 14.55 4.17
N PRO A 354 23.67 15.28 3.16
CA PRO A 354 24.61 14.69 2.22
C PRO A 354 25.79 14.16 3.05
N SER A 355 26.17 12.91 2.81
CA SER A 355 27.53 12.50 3.13
C SER A 355 28.43 13.46 2.36
N SER A 356 29.03 14.41 3.07
CA SER A 356 30.12 15.21 2.52
C SER A 356 31.25 14.25 2.19
N SER A 357 31.30 13.84 0.92
CA SER A 357 32.45 13.21 0.28
C SER A 357 33.09 14.23 -0.64
#